data_AF-A0A5S4FU80-F1
#
_entry.id   AF-A0A5S4FU80-F1
#
_cell.length_a   1.000
_cell.length_b   1.000
_cell.length_c   1.000
_cell.angle_alpha   90.00
_cell.angle_beta   90.00
_cell.angle_gamma   90.00
#
_symmetry.space_group_name_H-M   'P 1'
#
loop_
_entity.id
_entity.type
_entity.pdbx_description
1 polymer ?
#
loop_
_entity_poly.entity_id
_entity_poly.type
_entity_poly.pdbx_seq_one_letter_code
_entity_poly.pdbx_strand_id
1 'polypeptide(L)'
;MSTGVVVVGGGPVGLMLAAELSLAGIRPVVLERLREPGDVPKANGLVGQIVQVLDYRGLLERFSAGAQFAGPAPYFQFGALPLDLRRLGTSPLHLLPIPQPRLERLLSERARELDVDLRPGHELTALRQDDDGVTADVRGPQGDYRLRTRYLVGCDGAHSLVRRLAGIGFPGTTGREVARFGDVTLPASVIVPGTGDLDLPWAGRVAPGFTRTETGVFAFSSFRPGVHRVAALEWGEPAADRGGPISLEELQAAVRRVLGADLPVERPHWLSRVRANSRQAERYRAGRILLAGDAAHAISAFGGPALNVGLQDAVNLSWKLAAQVGGCAPPGILDTYHAERHPVAARVLMHTQAQSALMAPGPEISALRELFGDLLGTDGVLRGIAELLHGSDVRYDMDGARPHPLTGGLAPDLPLVTDGGTTRVARLLHAARPVVLDLAGRSCVREAALPWTDRVDIVSAHPGEGRPADSLLIRPDAYVAWAAPPGEADDQVRDGLRRALTRWFGAGR
;
A
#
# COMPACT_ATOMS: atom_id res chain seq x y z
N MET A 1 24.00 -0.16 -24.13
CA MET A 1 22.71 -0.86 -24.14
C MET A 1 21.77 -0.09 -23.22
N SER A 2 20.64 0.42 -23.69
CA SER A 2 19.71 1.21 -22.86
C SER A 2 19.04 0.30 -21.84
N THR A 3 19.10 0.64 -20.55
CA THR A 3 18.31 -0.05 -19.53
C THR A 3 16.82 0.18 -19.78
N GLY A 4 15.98 -0.85 -19.65
CA GLY A 4 14.55 -0.74 -19.95
C GLY A 4 13.85 0.28 -19.02
N VAL A 5 14.10 0.17 -17.72
CA VAL A 5 13.52 1.04 -16.68
C VAL A 5 14.55 1.31 -15.59
N VAL A 6 14.59 2.55 -15.09
CA VAL A 6 15.31 2.92 -13.86
C VAL A 6 14.30 3.26 -12.77
N VAL A 7 14.47 2.69 -11.59
CA VAL A 7 13.71 3.02 -10.37
C VAL A 7 14.63 3.78 -9.42
N VAL A 8 14.17 4.94 -8.93
CA VAL A 8 14.94 5.81 -8.03
C VAL A 8 14.34 5.71 -6.64
N GLY A 9 15.10 5.18 -5.68
CA GLY A 9 14.65 4.83 -4.33
C GLY A 9 14.52 3.31 -4.17
N GLY A 10 15.30 2.76 -3.25
CA GLY A 10 15.32 1.35 -2.83
C GLY A 10 14.53 1.07 -1.55
N GLY A 11 13.53 1.92 -1.23
CA GLY A 11 12.54 1.62 -0.20
C GLY A 11 11.53 0.55 -0.64
N PRO A 12 10.54 0.20 0.20
CA PRO A 12 9.61 -0.91 -0.07
C PRO A 12 8.90 -0.79 -1.43
N VAL A 13 8.45 0.42 -1.78
CA VAL A 13 7.74 0.67 -3.05
C VAL A 13 8.64 0.45 -4.26
N GLY A 14 9.87 0.96 -4.21
CA GLY A 14 10.83 0.79 -5.30
C GLY A 14 11.28 -0.66 -5.48
N LEU A 15 11.50 -1.38 -4.36
CA LEU A 15 11.83 -2.81 -4.38
C LEU A 15 10.67 -3.66 -4.89
N MET A 16 9.43 -3.38 -4.47
CA MET A 16 8.23 -4.06 -4.98
C MET A 16 8.07 -3.82 -6.48
N LEU A 17 8.21 -2.56 -6.93
CA LEU A 17 8.12 -2.22 -8.35
C LEU A 17 9.19 -2.95 -9.18
N ALA A 18 10.42 -2.99 -8.68
CA ALA A 18 11.52 -3.67 -9.36
C ALA A 18 11.28 -5.19 -9.47
N ALA A 19 10.81 -5.83 -8.39
CA ALA A 19 10.45 -7.24 -8.40
C ALA A 19 9.30 -7.53 -9.39
N GLU A 20 8.25 -6.71 -9.38
CA GLU A 20 7.10 -6.86 -10.29
C GLU A 20 7.49 -6.62 -11.76
N LEU A 21 8.38 -5.67 -12.04
CA LEU A 21 8.93 -5.46 -13.39
C LEU A 21 9.72 -6.69 -13.87
N SER A 22 10.55 -7.27 -12.99
CA SER A 22 11.28 -8.51 -13.32
C SER A 22 10.34 -9.68 -13.57
N LEU A 23 9.26 -9.83 -12.79
CA LEU A 23 8.20 -10.82 -13.06
C LEU A 23 7.56 -10.62 -14.44
N ALA A 24 7.38 -9.37 -14.85
CA ALA A 24 6.88 -9.01 -16.17
C ALA A 24 7.96 -9.02 -17.28
N GLY A 25 9.15 -9.56 -17.01
CA GLY A 25 10.23 -9.76 -18.00
C GLY A 25 11.14 -8.55 -18.24
N ILE A 26 11.02 -7.48 -17.45
CA ILE A 26 11.89 -6.30 -17.53
C ILE A 26 12.89 -6.33 -16.38
N ARG A 27 14.19 -6.40 -16.69
CA ARG A 27 15.25 -6.25 -15.68
C ARG A 27 15.51 -4.76 -15.40
N PRO A 28 15.09 -4.22 -14.24
CA PRO A 28 15.25 -2.80 -13.92
C PRO A 28 16.57 -2.54 -13.18
N VAL A 29 17.01 -1.29 -13.21
CA VAL A 29 18.07 -0.78 -12.32
C VAL A 29 17.43 0.01 -11.19
N VAL A 30 17.78 -0.30 -9.94
CA VAL A 30 17.35 0.47 -8.77
C VAL A 30 18.52 1.29 -8.24
N LEU A 31 18.34 2.61 -8.17
CA LEU A 31 19.30 3.54 -7.56
C LEU A 31 18.84 3.89 -6.15
N GLU A 32 19.61 3.49 -5.14
CA GLU A 32 19.35 3.84 -3.75
C GLU A 32 20.51 4.67 -3.19
N ARG A 33 20.20 5.83 -2.62
CA ARG A 33 21.21 6.76 -2.09
C ARG A 33 21.93 6.19 -0.87
N LEU A 34 21.23 5.49 0.00
CA LEU A 34 21.81 4.89 1.20
C LEU A 34 22.61 3.63 0.84
N ARG A 35 23.75 3.43 1.53
CA ARG A 35 24.56 2.21 1.36
C ARG A 35 23.97 1.02 2.09
N GLU A 36 23.35 1.28 3.23
CA GLU A 36 22.68 0.31 4.08
C GLU A 36 21.25 0.77 4.34
N PRO A 37 20.27 -0.14 4.43
CA PRO A 37 18.92 0.20 4.85
C PRO A 37 18.93 0.89 6.23
N GLY A 38 17.98 1.78 6.47
CA GLY A 38 17.83 2.38 7.80
C GLY A 38 17.24 1.39 8.80
N ASP A 39 17.76 1.36 10.02
CA ASP A 39 17.27 0.45 11.08
C ASP A 39 15.98 0.94 11.76
N VAL A 40 15.55 2.17 11.49
CA VAL A 40 14.40 2.81 12.15
C VAL A 40 13.09 2.27 11.57
N PRO A 41 12.25 1.58 12.37
CA PRO A 41 10.99 1.03 11.89
C PRO A 41 9.93 2.13 11.78
N LYS A 42 9.83 2.75 10.59
CA LYS A 42 8.85 3.83 10.32
C LYS A 42 7.42 3.31 10.22
N ALA A 43 7.23 2.10 9.68
CA ALA A 43 5.96 1.36 9.69
C ALA A 43 6.09 0.02 10.45
N ASN A 44 4.98 -0.44 11.02
CA ASN A 44 4.93 -1.65 11.88
C ASN A 44 4.06 -2.78 11.31
N GLY A 45 3.49 -2.60 10.12
CA GLY A 45 2.71 -3.64 9.47
C GLY A 45 2.03 -3.15 8.20
N LEU A 46 1.40 -4.10 7.53
CA LEU A 46 0.58 -3.91 6.36
C LEU A 46 -0.91 -4.03 6.72
N VAL A 47 -1.72 -3.21 6.07
CA VAL A 47 -3.16 -3.11 6.32
C VAL A 47 -3.91 -3.09 4.99
N GLY A 48 -5.00 -3.84 4.92
CA GLY A 48 -5.91 -3.87 3.76
C GLY A 48 -5.48 -4.80 2.64
N GLN A 49 -5.86 -4.46 1.40
CA GLN A 49 -5.72 -5.31 0.21
C GLN A 49 -4.30 -5.77 -0.08
N ILE A 50 -3.28 -4.99 0.32
CA ILE A 50 -1.89 -5.36 0.05
C ILE A 50 -1.51 -6.72 0.68
N VAL A 51 -2.15 -7.11 1.79
CA VAL A 51 -1.93 -8.42 2.42
C VAL A 51 -2.38 -9.55 1.48
N GLN A 52 -3.51 -9.39 0.79
CA GLN A 52 -3.97 -10.35 -0.21
C GLN A 52 -3.12 -10.30 -1.47
N VAL A 53 -2.67 -9.11 -1.88
CA VAL A 53 -1.78 -8.98 -3.05
C VAL A 53 -0.44 -9.69 -2.82
N LEU A 54 0.11 -9.69 -1.60
CA LEU A 54 1.28 -10.52 -1.26
C LEU A 54 0.99 -12.01 -1.45
N ASP A 55 -0.22 -12.44 -1.12
CA ASP A 55 -0.64 -13.82 -1.33
C ASP A 55 -0.79 -14.15 -2.82
N TYR A 56 -1.32 -13.22 -3.61
CA TYR A 56 -1.38 -13.30 -5.07
C TYR A 56 0.00 -13.28 -5.74
N ARG A 57 1.07 -13.09 -4.97
CA ARG A 57 2.47 -13.22 -5.42
C ARG A 57 3.20 -14.40 -4.77
N GLY A 58 2.51 -15.21 -3.97
CA GLY A 58 3.12 -16.30 -3.21
C GLY A 58 4.11 -15.83 -2.14
N LEU A 59 4.02 -14.57 -1.71
CA LEU A 59 4.93 -13.94 -0.74
C LEU A 59 4.38 -13.95 0.69
N LEU A 60 3.06 -14.12 0.86
CA LEU A 60 2.42 -13.97 2.17
C LEU A 60 3.01 -14.92 3.22
N GLU A 61 3.23 -16.20 2.90
CA GLU A 61 3.81 -17.19 3.83
C GLU A 61 5.21 -16.78 4.32
N ARG A 62 6.09 -16.40 3.39
CA ARG A 62 7.45 -15.93 3.73
C ARG A 62 7.41 -14.65 4.56
N PHE A 63 6.49 -13.74 4.25
CA PHE A 63 6.41 -12.42 4.89
C PHE A 63 5.74 -12.51 6.26
N SER A 64 4.83 -13.46 6.47
CA SER A 64 4.17 -13.73 7.74
C SER A 64 4.95 -14.66 8.67
N ALA A 65 6.03 -15.30 8.21
CA ALA A 65 6.83 -16.20 9.04
C ALA A 65 7.23 -15.54 10.38
N GLY A 66 6.85 -16.10 11.53
CA GLY A 66 7.14 -15.50 12.84
C GLY A 66 6.39 -14.21 13.17
N ALA A 67 5.42 -13.78 12.35
CA ALA A 67 4.41 -12.83 12.76
C ALA A 67 3.41 -13.54 13.69
N GLN A 68 2.90 -12.82 14.70
CA GLN A 68 1.91 -13.36 15.63
C GLN A 68 0.53 -13.58 14.97
N PHE A 69 0.29 -12.87 13.86
CA PHE A 69 -1.00 -12.84 13.18
C PHE A 69 -0.82 -12.48 11.71
N ALA A 70 -1.61 -13.08 10.81
CA ALA A 70 -1.74 -12.66 9.42
C ALA A 70 -3.13 -13.06 8.91
N GLY A 71 -3.92 -12.10 8.43
CA GLY A 71 -5.26 -12.38 7.91
C GLY A 71 -6.34 -11.37 8.34
N PRO A 72 -7.62 -11.78 8.37
CA PRO A 72 -8.76 -10.93 8.72
C PRO A 72 -8.68 -10.35 10.13
N ALA A 73 -8.55 -9.03 10.23
CA ALA A 73 -8.35 -8.30 11.47
C ALA A 73 -9.54 -8.46 12.43
N PRO A 74 -9.37 -8.95 13.67
CA PRO A 74 -10.45 -8.99 14.65
C PRO A 74 -10.78 -7.60 15.20
N TYR A 75 -9.79 -6.72 15.29
CA TYR A 75 -9.94 -5.35 15.77
C TYR A 75 -9.10 -4.39 14.96
N PHE A 76 -9.55 -3.15 14.91
CA PHE A 76 -8.76 -2.03 14.40
C PHE A 76 -9.23 -0.72 15.04
N GLN A 77 -8.91 0.40 14.43
CA GLN A 77 -9.35 1.71 14.89
C GLN A 77 -9.59 2.68 13.74
N PHE A 78 -10.40 3.69 14.00
CA PHE A 78 -10.59 4.83 13.11
C PHE A 78 -10.55 6.12 13.93
N GLY A 79 -9.48 6.90 13.80
CA GLY A 79 -9.32 8.15 14.56
C GLY A 79 -9.37 7.94 16.08
N ALA A 80 -8.65 6.94 16.60
CA ALA A 80 -8.69 6.52 18.01
C ALA A 80 -10.09 6.11 18.53
N LEU A 81 -11.02 5.73 17.64
CA LEU A 81 -12.22 4.99 18.01
C LEU A 81 -12.00 3.50 17.73
N PRO A 82 -12.34 2.60 18.67
CA PRO A 82 -12.16 1.17 18.47
C PRO A 82 -13.14 0.63 17.42
N LEU A 83 -12.66 -0.29 16.58
CA LEU A 83 -13.46 -1.06 15.65
C LEU A 83 -13.42 -2.53 16.06
N ASP A 84 -14.55 -3.07 16.55
CA ASP A 84 -14.70 -4.51 16.83
C ASP A 84 -15.21 -5.24 15.58
N LEU A 85 -14.26 -5.67 14.74
CA LEU A 85 -14.55 -6.26 13.43
C LEU A 85 -15.05 -7.70 13.52
N ARG A 86 -14.97 -8.35 14.69
CA ARG A 86 -15.54 -9.69 14.94
C ARG A 86 -17.06 -9.71 14.75
N ARG A 87 -17.71 -8.55 14.96
CA ARG A 87 -19.15 -8.36 14.77
C ARG A 87 -19.61 -8.63 13.33
N LEU A 88 -18.71 -8.50 12.35
CA LEU A 88 -19.02 -8.64 10.93
C LEU A 88 -19.02 -10.10 10.44
N GLY A 89 -18.75 -11.08 11.33
CA GLY A 89 -18.54 -12.48 10.99
C GLY A 89 -17.17 -12.71 10.35
N THR A 90 -17.02 -12.26 9.10
CA THR A 90 -15.72 -12.19 8.42
C THR A 90 -15.30 -10.74 8.26
N SER A 91 -14.16 -10.39 8.85
CA SER A 91 -13.59 -9.04 8.74
C SER A 91 -13.10 -8.79 7.30
N PRO A 92 -13.53 -7.71 6.63
CA PRO A 92 -12.99 -7.35 5.33
C PRO A 92 -11.54 -6.85 5.46
N LEU A 93 -11.19 -6.20 6.57
CA LEU A 93 -9.86 -5.64 6.79
C LEU A 93 -8.84 -6.75 7.08
N HIS A 94 -7.70 -6.71 6.40
CA HIS A 94 -6.62 -7.67 6.62
C HIS A 94 -5.42 -6.98 7.26
N LEU A 95 -4.70 -7.69 8.12
CA LEU A 95 -3.48 -7.21 8.77
C LEU A 95 -2.35 -8.20 8.64
N LEU A 96 -1.14 -7.65 8.50
CA LEU A 96 0.11 -8.36 8.68
C LEU A 96 1.06 -7.48 9.50
N PRO A 97 1.26 -7.74 10.80
CA PRO A 97 2.31 -7.09 11.59
C PRO A 97 3.68 -7.51 11.04
N ILE A 98 4.36 -6.55 10.43
CA ILE A 98 5.71 -6.71 9.87
C ILE A 98 6.45 -5.39 9.99
N PRO A 99 7.55 -5.33 10.77
CA PRO A 99 8.36 -4.13 10.84
C PRO A 99 8.94 -3.78 9.47
N GLN A 100 8.92 -2.50 9.11
CA GLN A 100 9.39 -2.05 7.80
C GLN A 100 10.82 -2.52 7.44
N PRO A 101 11.83 -2.52 8.33
CA PRO A 101 13.17 -3.00 7.98
C PRO A 101 13.18 -4.48 7.55
N ARG A 102 12.30 -5.29 8.17
CA ARG A 102 12.12 -6.69 7.77
C ARG A 102 11.45 -6.79 6.40
N LEU A 103 10.42 -5.99 6.15
CA LEU A 103 9.76 -5.92 4.85
C LEU A 103 10.75 -5.52 3.74
N GLU A 104 11.53 -4.47 3.96
CA GLU A 104 12.57 -4.00 3.02
C GLU A 104 13.60 -5.10 2.75
N ARG A 105 14.07 -5.80 3.78
CA ARG A 105 14.98 -6.93 3.61
C ARG A 105 14.37 -8.03 2.74
N LEU A 106 13.15 -8.48 3.03
CA LEU A 106 12.48 -9.53 2.26
C LEU A 106 12.22 -9.14 0.80
N LEU A 107 11.81 -7.88 0.56
CA LEU A 107 11.65 -7.35 -0.79
C LEU A 107 13.00 -7.23 -1.51
N SER A 108 14.07 -6.87 -0.81
CA SER A 108 15.43 -6.78 -1.36
C SER A 108 15.97 -8.17 -1.72
N GLU A 109 15.74 -9.19 -0.89
CA GLU A 109 16.03 -10.59 -1.21
C GLU A 109 15.25 -11.04 -2.46
N ARG A 110 13.94 -10.77 -2.50
CA ARG A 110 13.09 -11.09 -3.65
C ARG A 110 13.56 -10.41 -4.94
N ALA A 111 13.94 -9.13 -4.86
CA ALA A 111 14.49 -8.41 -6.01
C ALA A 111 15.79 -9.04 -6.52
N ARG A 112 16.68 -9.50 -5.63
CA ARG A 112 17.90 -10.23 -6.02
C ARG A 112 17.61 -11.59 -6.63
N GLU A 113 16.65 -12.34 -6.09
CA GLU A 113 16.19 -13.62 -6.67
C GLU A 113 15.64 -13.47 -8.09
N LEU A 114 15.17 -12.27 -8.43
CA LEU A 114 14.65 -11.90 -9.75
C LEU A 114 15.66 -11.11 -10.59
N ASP A 115 16.95 -11.20 -10.24
CA ASP A 115 18.08 -10.57 -10.93
C ASP A 115 17.94 -9.05 -11.16
N VAL A 116 17.32 -8.33 -10.22
CA VAL A 116 17.28 -6.85 -10.26
C VAL A 116 18.69 -6.29 -10.03
N ASP A 117 19.10 -5.30 -10.84
CA ASP A 117 20.34 -4.55 -10.63
C ASP A 117 20.13 -3.49 -9.53
N LEU A 118 20.35 -3.90 -8.28
CA LEU A 118 20.23 -3.06 -7.10
C LEU A 118 21.55 -2.33 -6.80
N ARG A 119 21.53 -0.99 -6.82
CA ARG A 119 22.72 -0.15 -6.63
C ARG A 119 22.58 0.74 -5.39
N PRO A 120 22.94 0.25 -4.19
CA PRO A 120 23.00 1.08 -2.98
C PRO A 120 24.18 2.07 -3.05
N GLY A 121 24.09 3.19 -2.34
CA GLY A 121 25.07 4.28 -2.40
C GLY A 121 25.10 5.08 -3.71
N HIS A 122 24.04 5.00 -4.50
CA HIS A 122 23.91 5.67 -5.80
C HIS A 122 22.77 6.69 -5.78
N GLU A 123 23.14 7.98 -5.84
CA GLU A 123 22.20 9.08 -5.73
C GLU A 123 21.90 9.68 -7.10
N LEU A 124 20.62 9.75 -7.47
CA LEU A 124 20.20 10.58 -8.60
C LEU A 124 20.42 12.05 -8.24
N THR A 125 21.06 12.81 -9.13
CA THR A 125 21.34 14.24 -8.93
C THR A 125 20.65 15.13 -9.96
N ALA A 126 20.49 14.65 -11.20
CA ALA A 126 19.74 15.33 -12.24
C ALA A 126 19.07 14.33 -13.19
N LEU A 127 18.04 14.78 -13.89
CA LEU A 127 17.38 14.02 -14.94
C LEU A 127 16.95 14.94 -16.07
N ARG A 128 16.88 14.38 -17.29
CA ARG A 128 16.32 15.02 -18.48
C ARG A 128 15.66 13.96 -19.36
N GLN A 129 14.58 14.30 -20.05
CA GLN A 129 13.92 13.39 -21.00
C GLN A 129 13.80 14.03 -22.37
N ASP A 130 13.69 13.17 -23.38
CA ASP A 130 13.40 13.49 -24.77
C ASP A 130 12.42 12.43 -25.32
N ASP A 131 12.17 12.46 -26.62
CA ASP A 131 11.21 11.56 -27.27
C ASP A 131 11.60 10.09 -27.19
N ASP A 132 12.88 9.76 -26.99
CA ASP A 132 13.40 8.39 -27.01
C ASP A 132 13.66 7.80 -25.62
N GLY A 133 13.78 8.63 -24.58
CA GLY A 133 14.17 8.14 -23.25
C GLY A 133 14.42 9.21 -22.20
N VAL A 134 14.96 8.75 -21.07
CA VAL A 134 15.38 9.56 -19.93
C VAL A 134 16.87 9.37 -19.69
N THR A 135 17.61 10.47 -19.56
CA THR A 135 18.99 10.46 -19.08
C THR A 135 19.02 10.89 -17.61
N ALA A 136 19.61 10.05 -16.78
CA ALA A 136 19.79 10.26 -15.34
C ALA A 136 21.28 10.47 -15.03
N ASP A 137 21.60 11.55 -14.33
CA ASP A 137 22.93 11.82 -13.80
C ASP A 137 23.00 11.28 -12.36
N VAL A 138 23.96 10.40 -12.10
CA VAL A 138 24.06 9.61 -10.88
C VAL A 138 25.41 9.83 -10.23
N ARG A 139 25.41 10.16 -8.94
CA ARG A 139 26.60 10.15 -8.10
C ARG A 139 26.76 8.76 -7.50
N GLY A 140 27.84 8.07 -7.87
CA GLY A 140 28.16 6.74 -7.36
C GLY A 140 29.42 6.72 -6.47
N PRO A 141 29.71 5.58 -5.83
CA PRO A 141 30.91 5.41 -5.01
C PRO A 141 32.23 5.49 -5.80
N GLN A 142 32.19 5.27 -7.12
CA GLN A 142 33.34 5.33 -8.03
C GLN A 142 33.40 6.64 -8.84
N GLY A 143 32.53 7.60 -8.54
CA GLY A 143 32.40 8.86 -9.26
C GLY A 143 31.04 9.03 -9.94
N ASP A 144 30.87 10.17 -10.59
CA ASP A 144 29.63 10.54 -11.27
C ASP A 144 29.55 9.87 -12.64
N TYR A 145 28.36 9.41 -13.02
CA TYR A 145 28.10 8.80 -14.32
C TYR A 145 26.69 9.09 -14.82
N ARG A 146 26.43 8.76 -16.10
CA ARG A 146 25.12 8.91 -16.72
C ARG A 146 24.50 7.57 -17.07
N LEU A 147 23.20 7.43 -16.85
CA LEU A 147 22.39 6.30 -17.31
C LEU A 147 21.37 6.76 -18.33
N ARG A 148 21.21 6.00 -19.41
CA ARG A 148 20.16 6.19 -20.40
C ARG A 148 19.16 5.05 -20.31
N THR A 149 17.88 5.40 -20.15
CA THR A 149 16.78 4.45 -20.01
C THR A 149 15.55 4.85 -20.83
N ARG A 150 14.60 3.94 -21.07
CA ARG A 150 13.34 4.27 -21.74
C ARG A 150 12.33 4.95 -20.81
N TYR A 151 12.35 4.59 -19.53
CA TYR A 151 11.47 5.15 -18.49
C TYR A 151 12.19 5.24 -17.15
N LEU A 152 11.82 6.24 -16.36
CA LEU A 152 12.31 6.44 -14.99
C LEU A 152 11.13 6.55 -14.02
N VAL A 153 11.17 5.82 -12.91
CA VAL A 153 10.14 5.89 -11.87
C VAL A 153 10.74 6.40 -10.56
N GLY A 154 10.19 7.50 -10.05
CA GLY A 154 10.52 8.05 -8.74
C GLY A 154 9.76 7.33 -7.63
N CYS A 155 10.50 6.60 -6.80
CA CYS A 155 10.08 5.95 -5.56
C CYS A 155 10.89 6.51 -4.37
N ASP A 156 11.36 7.76 -4.48
CA ASP A 156 12.38 8.42 -3.68
C ASP A 156 11.81 9.25 -2.51
N GLY A 157 10.62 8.87 -2.04
CA GLY A 157 10.01 9.41 -0.82
C GLY A 157 9.34 10.78 -0.96
N ALA A 158 8.83 11.30 0.17
CA ALA A 158 8.04 12.54 0.21
C ALA A 158 8.80 13.77 -0.34
N HIS A 159 10.13 13.78 -0.21
CA HIS A 159 11.02 14.82 -0.75
C HIS A 159 11.58 14.47 -2.14
N SER A 160 10.84 13.69 -2.93
CA SER A 160 11.22 13.23 -4.26
C SER A 160 11.91 14.30 -5.10
N LEU A 161 13.16 14.02 -5.48
CA LEU A 161 13.91 14.80 -6.45
C LEU A 161 13.33 14.57 -7.85
N VAL A 162 12.92 13.33 -8.16
CA VAL A 162 12.32 12.98 -9.44
C VAL A 162 11.07 13.83 -9.72
N ARG A 163 10.16 13.94 -8.74
CA ARG A 163 8.95 14.77 -8.86
C ARG A 163 9.29 16.23 -9.18
N ARG A 164 10.26 16.81 -8.45
CA ARG A 164 10.67 18.20 -8.64
C ARG A 164 11.29 18.43 -10.01
N LEU A 165 12.22 17.57 -10.43
CA LEU A 165 12.90 17.70 -11.71
C LEU A 165 11.98 17.43 -12.91
N ALA A 166 10.91 16.64 -12.72
CA ALA A 166 9.86 16.45 -13.71
C ALA A 166 8.87 17.62 -13.80
N GLY A 167 8.98 18.64 -12.93
CA GLY A 167 8.07 19.78 -12.90
C GLY A 167 6.65 19.42 -12.48
N ILE A 168 6.49 18.39 -11.64
CA ILE A 168 5.19 17.94 -11.16
C ILE A 168 4.87 18.62 -9.82
N GLY A 169 3.74 19.33 -9.76
CA GLY A 169 3.27 19.99 -8.54
C GLY A 169 2.94 19.00 -7.43
N PHE A 170 3.01 19.46 -6.17
CA PHE A 170 2.69 18.66 -4.98
C PHE A 170 1.72 19.39 -4.03
N PRO A 171 0.52 19.73 -4.52
CA PRO A 171 -0.51 20.42 -3.74
C PRO A 171 -0.95 19.59 -2.54
N GLY A 172 -1.48 20.30 -1.55
CA GLY A 172 -2.01 19.71 -0.33
C GLY A 172 -1.72 20.56 0.89
N THR A 173 -2.00 19.98 2.05
CA THR A 173 -1.95 20.69 3.33
C THR A 173 -0.93 20.04 4.27
N THR A 174 -0.46 20.84 5.22
CA THR A 174 0.32 20.36 6.35
C THR A 174 -0.54 20.55 7.59
N GLY A 175 -0.79 19.44 8.30
CA GLY A 175 -1.63 19.39 9.48
C GLY A 175 -1.11 20.26 10.64
N ARG A 176 -2.01 20.65 11.53
CA ARG A 176 -1.66 21.42 12.75
C ARG A 176 -1.08 20.52 13.83
N GLU A 177 -1.28 19.22 13.71
CA GLU A 177 -0.77 18.21 14.60
C GLU A 177 0.73 18.00 14.45
N VAL A 178 1.38 17.83 15.59
CA VAL A 178 2.78 17.42 15.69
C VAL A 178 2.80 16.12 16.47
N ALA A 179 3.32 15.06 15.85
CA ALA A 179 3.57 13.79 16.52
C ALA A 179 5.04 13.73 16.95
N ARG A 180 5.27 13.58 18.25
CA ARG A 180 6.58 13.28 18.84
C ARG A 180 6.56 11.85 19.30
N PHE A 181 7.51 11.05 18.87
CA PHE A 181 7.45 9.62 19.10
C PHE A 181 8.83 8.97 19.06
N GLY A 182 8.90 7.75 19.57
CA GLY A 182 10.11 6.95 19.49
C GLY A 182 9.92 5.56 20.09
N ASP A 183 10.90 4.70 19.87
CA ASP A 183 10.96 3.43 20.58
C ASP A 183 11.79 3.62 21.86
N VAL A 184 11.23 3.20 22.97
CA VAL A 184 11.78 3.34 24.33
C VAL A 184 11.68 2.02 25.09
N THR A 185 12.52 1.83 26.10
CA THR A 185 12.27 0.81 27.13
C THR A 185 11.54 1.47 28.29
N LEU A 186 10.40 0.90 28.67
CA LEU A 186 9.61 1.31 29.83
C LEU A 186 9.94 0.37 31.00
N PRO A 187 9.93 0.85 32.24
CA PRO A 187 10.17 -0.01 33.39
C PRO A 187 9.15 -1.13 33.51
N ALA A 188 9.61 -2.33 33.86
CA ALA A 188 8.71 -3.46 34.11
C ALA A 188 7.67 -3.15 35.21
N SER A 189 8.00 -2.23 36.14
CA SER A 189 7.09 -1.82 37.23
C SER A 189 5.84 -1.08 36.75
N VAL A 190 5.83 -0.53 35.53
CA VAL A 190 4.64 0.12 34.96
C VAL A 190 3.94 -0.73 33.92
N ILE A 191 4.43 -1.94 33.63
CA ILE A 191 3.83 -2.83 32.64
C ILE A 191 3.11 -3.95 33.36
N VAL A 192 1.82 -4.10 33.11
CA VAL A 192 1.01 -5.20 33.63
C VAL A 192 1.40 -6.49 32.91
N PRO A 193 1.87 -7.53 33.63
CA PRO A 193 2.18 -8.82 33.01
C PRO A 193 0.94 -9.44 32.36
N GLY A 194 1.12 -10.04 31.18
CA GLY A 194 0.07 -10.73 30.43
C GLY A 194 -0.73 -9.82 29.50
N THR A 195 -1.24 -8.68 29.99
CA THR A 195 -2.00 -7.74 29.13
C THR A 195 -1.10 -6.76 28.39
N GLY A 196 0.04 -6.40 28.98
CA GLY A 196 0.93 -5.37 28.43
C GLY A 196 0.38 -3.95 28.59
N ASP A 197 -0.69 -3.78 29.37
CA ASP A 197 -1.21 -2.46 29.73
C ASP A 197 -0.19 -1.70 30.57
N LEU A 198 -0.27 -0.38 30.54
CA LEU A 198 0.44 0.45 31.51
C LEU A 198 -0.40 0.57 32.78
N ASP A 199 0.22 0.35 33.93
CA ASP A 199 -0.34 0.69 35.24
C ASP A 199 0.30 1.98 35.73
N LEU A 200 -0.41 3.08 35.55
CA LEU A 200 0.08 4.41 35.86
C LEU A 200 -0.63 4.91 37.13
N PRO A 201 0.10 5.22 38.23
CA PRO A 201 -0.52 5.59 39.51
C PRO A 201 -1.55 6.72 39.46
N TRP A 202 -1.44 7.60 38.46
CA TRP A 202 -2.25 8.80 38.29
C TRP A 202 -3.30 8.69 37.15
N ALA A 203 -3.18 7.71 36.24
CA ALA A 203 -4.11 7.49 35.13
C ALA A 203 -4.84 6.14 35.17
N GLY A 204 -4.47 5.28 36.12
CA GLY A 204 -4.94 3.90 36.16
C GLY A 204 -4.37 3.10 34.98
N ARG A 205 -5.19 2.17 34.48
CA ARG A 205 -4.79 1.23 33.43
C ARG A 205 -4.96 1.82 32.04
N VAL A 206 -3.87 1.92 31.28
CA VAL A 206 -3.88 2.39 29.88
C VAL A 206 -3.55 1.22 28.96
N ALA A 207 -4.51 0.84 28.11
CA ALA A 207 -4.33 -0.25 27.16
C ALA A 207 -3.47 0.15 25.95
N PRO A 208 -2.72 -0.78 25.33
CA PRO A 208 -1.97 -0.50 24.11
C PRO A 208 -2.88 0.03 23.00
N GLY A 209 -2.46 1.10 22.33
CA GLY A 209 -3.25 1.78 21.32
C GLY A 209 -3.20 3.30 21.50
N PHE A 210 -4.31 3.96 21.23
CA PHE A 210 -4.45 5.41 21.28
C PHE A 210 -5.39 5.80 22.43
N THR A 211 -4.94 6.76 23.24
CA THR A 211 -5.65 7.34 24.36
C THR A 211 -5.80 8.83 24.09
N ARG A 212 -7.01 9.25 23.72
CA ARG A 212 -7.35 10.67 23.53
C ARG A 212 -7.62 11.33 24.88
N THR A 213 -7.10 12.53 25.05
CA THR A 213 -7.25 13.40 26.23
C THR A 213 -7.77 14.77 25.80
N GLU A 214 -8.02 15.67 26.75
CA GLU A 214 -8.41 17.06 26.46
C GLU A 214 -7.24 17.91 25.93
N THR A 215 -6.00 17.43 26.00
CA THR A 215 -4.80 18.19 25.61
C THR A 215 -4.04 17.54 24.45
N GLY A 216 -4.45 16.36 23.99
CA GLY A 216 -3.85 15.67 22.84
C GLY A 216 -4.15 14.18 22.81
N VAL A 217 -3.33 13.42 22.09
CA VAL A 217 -3.44 11.95 22.04
C VAL A 217 -2.12 11.32 22.45
N PHE A 218 -2.20 10.43 23.43
CA PHE A 218 -1.11 9.55 23.78
C PHE A 218 -1.29 8.24 23.03
N ALA A 219 -0.22 7.66 22.53
CA ALA A 219 -0.27 6.31 21.99
C ALA A 219 0.93 5.50 22.47
N PHE A 220 0.69 4.24 22.79
CA PHE A 220 1.78 3.31 23.03
C PHE A 220 1.46 1.91 22.50
N SER A 221 2.49 1.18 22.09
CA SER A 221 2.37 -0.22 21.68
C SER A 221 3.71 -0.93 21.82
N SER A 222 3.68 -2.25 22.00
CA SER A 222 4.89 -3.09 21.99
C SER A 222 4.98 -3.83 20.65
N PHE A 223 6.07 -3.61 19.92
CA PHE A 223 6.31 -4.28 18.62
C PHE A 223 7.41 -5.33 18.71
N ARG A 224 8.24 -5.28 19.76
CA ARG A 224 9.30 -6.24 20.07
C ARG A 224 9.42 -6.39 21.60
N PRO A 225 9.80 -7.55 22.12
CA PRO A 225 9.98 -7.73 23.56
C PRO A 225 10.89 -6.66 24.18
N GLY A 226 10.42 -6.00 25.24
CA GLY A 226 11.17 -4.96 25.99
C GLY A 226 11.33 -3.61 25.28
N VAL A 227 10.69 -3.40 24.13
CA VAL A 227 10.74 -2.15 23.36
C VAL A 227 9.33 -1.69 23.02
N HIS A 228 9.00 -0.49 23.47
CA HIS A 228 7.69 0.13 23.35
C HIS A 228 7.79 1.36 22.45
N ARG A 229 6.92 1.46 21.45
CA ARG A 229 6.70 2.72 20.77
C ARG A 229 5.84 3.60 21.65
N VAL A 230 6.28 4.81 21.91
CA VAL A 230 5.52 5.85 22.61
C VAL A 230 5.37 7.04 21.68
N ALA A 231 4.18 7.62 21.64
CA ALA A 231 3.90 8.83 20.88
C ALA A 231 3.00 9.79 21.67
N ALA A 232 3.26 11.09 21.50
CA ALA A 232 2.40 12.18 21.91
C ALA A 232 2.06 13.02 20.68
N LEU A 233 0.76 13.18 20.44
CA LEU A 233 0.21 14.02 19.37
C LEU A 233 -0.39 15.26 20.01
N GLU A 234 0.05 16.42 19.55
CA GLU A 234 -0.36 17.72 20.08
C GLU A 234 -0.85 18.62 18.95
N TRP A 235 -1.88 19.43 19.22
CA TRP A 235 -2.42 20.45 18.31
C TRP A 235 -2.09 21.82 18.87
N GLY A 236 -1.45 22.70 18.09
CA GLY A 236 -1.08 24.03 18.60
C GLY A 236 -0.26 24.87 17.62
N GLU A 237 0.19 26.03 18.12
CA GLU A 237 1.12 26.92 17.39
C GLU A 237 2.37 26.14 16.95
N PRO A 238 2.84 26.34 15.71
CA PRO A 238 4.01 25.63 15.21
C PRO A 238 5.23 25.98 16.07
N ALA A 239 5.72 25.02 16.85
CA ALA A 239 7.13 25.06 17.23
C ALA A 239 7.91 25.13 15.92
N ALA A 240 8.84 26.08 15.80
CA ALA A 240 9.72 26.18 14.64
C ALA A 240 10.18 24.76 14.24
N ASP A 241 10.06 24.44 12.96
CA ASP A 241 10.52 23.16 12.42
C ASP A 241 12.05 23.14 12.49
N ARG A 242 12.57 22.90 13.68
CA ARG A 242 13.97 22.60 13.94
C ARG A 242 14.16 21.17 13.44
N GLY A 243 14.34 21.00 12.13
CA GLY A 243 14.63 19.68 11.56
C GLY A 243 15.74 18.99 12.36
N GLY A 244 15.62 17.68 12.57
CA GLY A 244 16.58 16.91 13.36
C GLY A 244 15.93 15.99 14.40
N PRO A 245 16.73 15.14 15.08
CA PRO A 245 16.27 14.28 16.15
C PRO A 245 15.79 15.11 17.35
N ILE A 246 14.77 14.63 18.07
CA ILE A 246 14.30 15.22 19.32
C ILE A 246 15.02 14.58 20.51
N SER A 247 15.12 15.30 21.63
CA SER A 247 15.66 14.73 22.87
C SER A 247 14.61 13.89 23.61
N LEU A 248 15.07 13.05 24.55
CA LEU A 248 14.14 12.30 25.41
C LEU A 248 13.29 13.24 26.27
N GLU A 249 13.88 14.34 26.75
CA GLU A 249 13.20 15.37 27.53
C GLU A 249 12.07 16.02 26.71
N GLU A 250 12.26 16.21 25.40
CA GLU A 250 11.21 16.74 24.52
C GLU A 250 10.03 15.75 24.41
N LEU A 251 10.31 14.45 24.22
CA LEU A 251 9.28 13.42 24.19
C LEU A 251 8.54 13.33 25.53
N GLN A 252 9.27 13.27 26.65
CA GLN A 252 8.68 13.20 27.99
C GLN A 252 7.84 14.44 28.30
N ALA A 253 8.32 15.64 27.94
CA ALA A 253 7.55 16.87 28.10
C ALA A 253 6.26 16.85 27.28
N ALA A 254 6.27 16.29 26.06
CA ALA A 254 5.08 16.13 25.25
C ALA A 254 4.09 15.13 25.86
N VAL A 255 4.58 13.97 26.31
CA VAL A 255 3.76 12.99 27.02
C VAL A 255 3.16 13.60 28.29
N ARG A 256 3.92 14.38 29.06
CA ARG A 256 3.43 15.08 30.25
C ARG A 256 2.32 16.07 29.93
N ARG A 257 2.43 16.84 28.84
CA ARG A 257 1.36 17.77 28.43
C ARG A 257 0.09 17.05 28.01
N VAL A 258 0.22 15.92 27.32
CA VAL A 258 -0.93 15.13 26.85
C VAL A 258 -1.59 14.34 27.99
N LEU A 259 -0.81 13.62 28.79
CA LEU A 259 -1.37 12.76 29.84
C LEU A 259 -1.58 13.48 31.18
N GLY A 260 -1.00 14.67 31.36
CA GLY A 260 -1.01 15.42 32.61
C GLY A 260 0.08 15.01 33.61
N ALA A 261 0.91 14.00 33.29
CA ALA A 261 1.94 13.48 34.17
C ALA A 261 3.06 12.75 33.42
N ASP A 262 4.16 12.50 34.12
CA ASP A 262 5.35 11.87 33.54
C ASP A 262 5.16 10.37 33.29
N LEU A 263 5.59 9.95 32.10
CA LEU A 263 5.81 8.55 31.78
C LEU A 263 7.26 8.18 32.09
N PRO A 264 7.51 7.21 32.99
CA PRO A 264 8.87 6.77 33.25
C PRO A 264 9.43 6.04 32.04
N VAL A 265 10.64 6.43 31.62
CA VAL A 265 11.36 5.86 30.48
C VAL A 265 12.77 5.51 30.94
N GLU A 266 13.20 4.27 30.73
CA GLU A 266 14.54 3.81 31.11
C GLU A 266 15.59 4.19 30.06
N ARG A 267 15.31 3.90 28.79
CA ARG A 267 16.20 4.27 27.67
C ARG A 267 15.45 4.59 26.40
N PRO A 268 15.89 5.60 25.62
CA PRO A 268 15.47 5.77 24.24
C PRO A 268 16.30 4.88 23.32
N HIS A 269 15.68 4.31 22.29
CA HIS A 269 16.36 3.62 21.19
C HIS A 269 16.47 4.51 19.97
N TRP A 270 15.39 5.25 19.68
CA TRP A 270 15.37 6.29 18.67
C TRP A 270 14.18 7.21 18.94
N LEU A 271 14.29 8.47 18.50
CA LEU A 271 13.27 9.48 18.70
C LEU A 271 13.10 10.31 17.42
N SER A 272 11.88 10.75 17.14
CA SER A 272 11.56 11.56 15.98
C SER A 272 10.34 12.43 16.21
N ARG A 273 10.22 13.43 15.34
CA ARG A 273 9.07 14.32 15.27
C ARG A 273 8.63 14.41 13.83
N VAL A 274 7.33 14.28 13.60
CA VAL A 274 6.74 14.42 12.28
C VAL A 274 5.51 15.30 12.35
N ARG A 275 5.34 16.11 11.30
CA ARG A 275 4.07 16.77 11.01
C ARG A 275 3.33 15.96 9.96
N ALA A 276 2.04 15.81 10.16
CA ALA A 276 1.19 15.20 9.16
C ALA A 276 1.23 16.07 7.89
N ASN A 277 1.59 15.46 6.78
CA ASN A 277 1.42 16.06 5.47
C ASN A 277 0.37 15.26 4.73
N SER A 278 -0.48 15.98 4.01
CA SER A 278 -1.49 15.42 3.12
C SER A 278 -1.32 16.07 1.78
N ARG A 279 -0.42 15.51 0.97
CA ARG A 279 -0.05 16.05 -0.34
C ARG A 279 -0.09 14.98 -1.40
N GLN A 280 -0.44 15.38 -2.62
CA GLN A 280 -0.52 14.49 -3.76
C GLN A 280 0.09 15.15 -4.98
N ALA A 281 0.79 14.36 -5.80
CA ALA A 281 1.34 14.81 -7.07
C ALA A 281 0.19 15.02 -8.06
N GLU A 282 0.13 16.19 -8.70
CA GLU A 282 -0.94 16.55 -9.66
C GLU A 282 -1.05 15.53 -10.80
N ARG A 283 0.08 14.92 -11.17
CA ARG A 283 0.18 13.92 -12.22
C ARG A 283 1.15 12.84 -11.76
N TYR A 284 0.79 11.58 -11.99
CA TYR A 284 1.68 10.45 -11.66
C TYR A 284 2.62 10.10 -12.81
N ARG A 285 2.42 10.73 -13.97
CA ARG A 285 3.21 10.56 -15.19
C ARG A 285 3.46 11.92 -15.86
N ALA A 286 4.70 12.14 -16.27
CA ALA A 286 5.12 13.24 -17.15
C ALA A 286 6.01 12.65 -18.25
N GLY A 287 5.39 12.30 -19.39
CA GLY A 287 6.08 11.63 -20.49
C GLY A 287 6.60 10.25 -20.09
N ARG A 288 7.92 10.13 -19.99
CA ARG A 288 8.67 8.90 -19.64
C ARG A 288 9.07 8.84 -18.16
N ILE A 289 8.67 9.83 -17.37
CA ILE A 289 8.92 9.89 -15.93
C ILE A 289 7.61 9.60 -15.19
N LEU A 290 7.65 8.69 -14.23
CA LEU A 290 6.51 8.34 -13.38
C LEU A 290 6.87 8.44 -11.90
N LEU A 291 5.86 8.48 -11.03
CA LEU A 291 6.03 8.55 -9.57
C LEU A 291 5.17 7.48 -8.89
N ALA A 292 5.68 6.84 -7.84
CA ALA A 292 4.93 5.88 -7.02
C ALA A 292 5.24 6.03 -5.52
N GLY A 293 4.27 5.66 -4.66
CA GLY A 293 4.41 5.77 -3.21
C GLY A 293 4.54 7.20 -2.72
N ASP A 294 5.34 7.43 -1.68
CA ASP A 294 5.51 8.75 -1.06
C ASP A 294 6.01 9.86 -2.03
N ALA A 295 6.64 9.48 -3.14
CA ALA A 295 6.99 10.41 -4.21
C ALA A 295 5.75 11.00 -4.90
N ALA A 296 4.67 10.21 -4.99
CA ALA A 296 3.38 10.57 -5.56
C ALA A 296 2.36 11.06 -4.51
N HIS A 297 2.41 10.58 -3.27
CA HIS A 297 1.48 10.99 -2.21
C HIS A 297 2.11 10.92 -0.82
N ALA A 298 2.21 12.06 -0.14
CA ALA A 298 2.63 12.12 1.25
C ALA A 298 1.38 12.06 2.12
N ILE A 299 1.18 10.93 2.78
CA ILE A 299 -0.01 10.61 3.58
C ILE A 299 0.38 10.56 5.05
N SER A 300 -0.46 11.10 5.93
CA SER A 300 -0.28 10.99 7.38
C SER A 300 -0.24 9.52 7.80
N ALA A 301 0.61 9.19 8.77
CA ALA A 301 0.82 7.82 9.23
C ALA A 301 -0.38 7.21 9.98
N PHE A 302 -1.43 7.98 10.27
CA PHE A 302 -2.61 7.50 11.00
C PHE A 302 -3.36 6.40 10.23
N GLY A 303 -3.58 5.27 10.89
CA GLY A 303 -4.13 4.05 10.28
C GLY A 303 -3.13 3.25 9.44
N GLY A 304 -1.87 3.70 9.33
CA GLY A 304 -0.82 3.04 8.58
C GLY A 304 -1.00 2.88 7.06
N PRO A 305 -1.76 3.71 6.30
CA PRO A 305 -2.11 3.38 4.93
C PRO A 305 -1.03 3.72 3.88
N ALA A 306 -0.12 4.66 4.19
CA ALA A 306 0.82 5.23 3.21
C ALA A 306 1.63 4.15 2.45
N LEU A 307 2.25 3.25 3.21
CA LEU A 307 3.01 2.14 2.65
C LEU A 307 2.14 1.19 1.82
N ASN A 308 0.91 0.91 2.27
CA ASN A 308 0.00 -0.02 1.60
C ASN A 308 -0.42 0.50 0.22
N VAL A 309 -0.76 1.80 0.12
CA VAL A 309 -1.11 2.44 -1.15
C VAL A 309 0.09 2.45 -2.09
N GLY A 310 1.28 2.78 -1.58
CA GLY A 310 2.50 2.80 -2.40
C GLY A 310 2.88 1.43 -2.97
N LEU A 311 2.77 0.36 -2.18
CA LEU A 311 3.01 -1.00 -2.68
C LEU A 311 2.00 -1.40 -3.76
N GLN A 312 0.74 -1.00 -3.61
CA GLN A 312 -0.28 -1.23 -4.65
C GLN A 312 -0.04 -0.39 -5.91
N ASP A 313 0.52 0.82 -5.79
CA ASP A 313 0.93 1.60 -6.96
C ASP A 313 2.00 0.87 -7.77
N ALA A 314 2.97 0.25 -7.10
CA ALA A 314 4.02 -0.54 -7.73
C ALA A 314 3.44 -1.72 -8.52
N VAL A 315 2.50 -2.45 -7.93
CA VAL A 315 1.82 -3.60 -8.55
C VAL A 315 0.95 -3.16 -9.74
N ASN A 316 0.26 -2.02 -9.63
CA ASN A 316 -0.55 -1.49 -10.71
C ASN A 316 0.29 -1.00 -11.90
N LEU A 317 1.42 -0.34 -11.61
CA LEU A 317 2.28 0.26 -12.62
C LEU A 317 3.12 -0.78 -13.38
N SER A 318 3.67 -1.76 -12.68
CA SER A 318 4.70 -2.68 -13.19
C SER A 318 4.33 -3.33 -14.52
N TRP A 319 3.17 -3.99 -14.59
CA TRP A 319 2.77 -4.76 -15.76
C TRP A 319 2.42 -3.84 -16.95
N LYS A 320 1.85 -2.66 -16.69
CA LYS A 320 1.55 -1.65 -17.71
C LYS A 320 2.83 -1.08 -18.30
N LEU A 321 3.79 -0.76 -17.43
CA LEU A 321 5.10 -0.26 -17.83
C LEU A 321 5.90 -1.31 -18.59
N ALA A 322 5.85 -2.58 -18.15
CA ALA A 322 6.46 -3.68 -18.86
C ALA A 322 5.87 -3.87 -20.26
N ALA A 323 4.55 -3.82 -20.40
CA ALA A 323 3.88 -3.86 -21.71
C ALA A 323 4.31 -2.69 -22.61
N GLN A 324 4.44 -1.48 -22.04
CA GLN A 324 4.87 -0.29 -22.77
C GLN A 324 6.33 -0.41 -23.23
N VAL A 325 7.22 -0.93 -22.39
CA VAL A 325 8.63 -1.14 -22.72
C VAL A 325 8.79 -2.25 -23.76
N GLY A 326 8.01 -3.32 -23.64
CA GLY A 326 7.98 -4.46 -24.56
C GLY A 326 7.27 -4.20 -25.89
N GLY A 327 6.63 -3.03 -26.07
CA GLY A 327 5.95 -2.66 -27.31
C GLY A 327 4.65 -3.44 -27.58
N CYS A 328 4.09 -4.10 -26.56
CA CYS A 328 2.82 -4.84 -26.63
C CYS A 328 1.67 -4.12 -25.90
N ALA A 329 1.94 -2.96 -25.32
CA ALA A 329 0.95 -2.11 -24.68
C ALA A 329 -0.12 -1.62 -25.67
N PRO A 330 -1.41 -1.80 -25.33
CA PRO A 330 -2.49 -1.06 -25.98
C PRO A 330 -2.29 0.45 -25.83
N PRO A 331 -2.77 1.27 -26.79
CA PRO A 331 -2.76 2.72 -26.65
C PRO A 331 -3.41 3.17 -25.33
N GLY A 332 -2.76 4.08 -24.61
CA GLY A 332 -3.27 4.67 -23.37
C GLY A 332 -3.19 3.77 -22.12
N ILE A 333 -2.72 2.52 -22.23
CA ILE A 333 -2.67 1.60 -21.07
C ILE A 333 -1.84 2.16 -19.93
N LEU A 334 -0.71 2.81 -20.23
CA LEU A 334 0.15 3.40 -19.20
C LEU A 334 -0.49 4.64 -18.56
N ASP A 335 -1.37 5.36 -19.27
CA ASP A 335 -2.10 6.51 -18.74
C ASP A 335 -3.17 6.10 -17.70
N THR A 336 -3.68 4.87 -17.80
CA THR A 336 -4.58 4.31 -16.78
C THR A 336 -3.91 4.24 -15.41
N TYR A 337 -2.57 4.21 -15.31
CA TYR A 337 -1.89 4.24 -14.00
C TYR A 337 -2.31 5.47 -13.17
N HIS A 338 -2.29 6.65 -13.78
CA HIS A 338 -2.74 7.86 -13.11
C HIS A 338 -4.26 7.83 -12.87
N ALA A 339 -5.04 7.49 -13.90
CA ALA A 339 -6.50 7.47 -13.81
C ALA A 339 -7.02 6.52 -12.71
N GLU A 340 -6.33 5.41 -12.48
CA GLU A 340 -6.68 4.42 -11.46
C GLU A 340 -6.13 4.77 -10.07
N ARG A 341 -4.85 5.16 -9.97
CA ARG A 341 -4.16 5.28 -8.67
C ARG A 341 -4.26 6.66 -8.04
N HIS A 342 -4.44 7.72 -8.82
CA HIS A 342 -4.61 9.05 -8.28
C HIS A 342 -5.90 9.18 -7.44
N PRO A 343 -7.09 8.72 -7.89
CA PRO A 343 -8.29 8.74 -7.06
C PRO A 343 -8.17 7.90 -5.78
N VAL A 344 -7.43 6.79 -5.82
CA VAL A 344 -7.20 5.93 -4.64
C VAL A 344 -6.42 6.67 -3.56
N ALA A 345 -5.29 7.27 -3.91
CA ALA A 345 -4.51 8.03 -2.94
C ALA A 345 -5.27 9.26 -2.43
N ALA A 346 -6.08 9.92 -3.28
CA ALA A 346 -6.95 11.01 -2.86
C ALA A 346 -7.98 10.56 -1.81
N ARG A 347 -8.58 9.37 -2.01
CA ARG A 347 -9.50 8.76 -1.05
C ARG A 347 -8.82 8.44 0.27
N VAL A 348 -7.57 7.96 0.23
CA VAL A 348 -6.78 7.70 1.43
C VAL A 348 -6.40 8.97 2.19
N LEU A 349 -6.00 10.01 1.45
CA LEU A 349 -5.77 11.35 2.02
C LEU A 349 -7.02 11.87 2.74
N MET A 350 -8.19 11.74 2.14
CA MET A 350 -9.45 12.17 2.74
C MET A 350 -9.72 11.48 4.08
N HIS A 351 -9.69 10.13 4.14
CA HIS A 351 -10.05 9.45 5.38
C HIS A 351 -8.94 9.55 6.46
N THR A 352 -7.67 9.73 6.08
CA THR A 352 -6.60 10.01 7.06
C THR A 352 -6.72 11.40 7.66
N GLN A 353 -7.15 12.40 6.88
CA GLN A 353 -7.51 13.72 7.40
C GLN A 353 -8.72 13.65 8.34
N ALA A 354 -9.77 12.88 7.98
CA ALA A 354 -10.92 12.67 8.85
C ALA A 354 -10.53 12.03 10.19
N GLN A 355 -9.67 11.01 10.16
CA GLN A 355 -9.15 10.39 11.38
C GLN A 355 -8.35 11.37 12.25
N SER A 356 -7.51 12.21 11.63
CA SER A 356 -6.77 13.26 12.35
C SER A 356 -7.72 14.25 13.02
N ALA A 357 -8.76 14.70 12.31
CA ALA A 357 -9.78 15.60 12.84
C ALA A 357 -10.53 14.97 14.04
N LEU A 358 -10.90 13.69 13.95
CA LEU A 358 -11.54 12.96 15.05
C LEU A 358 -10.65 12.76 16.28
N MET A 359 -9.33 12.91 16.13
CA MET A 359 -8.38 12.81 17.25
C MET A 359 -8.12 14.15 17.93
N ALA A 360 -8.48 15.27 17.30
CA ALA A 360 -8.23 16.59 17.86
C ALA A 360 -8.93 16.78 19.23
N PRO A 361 -8.34 17.58 20.14
CA PRO A 361 -8.99 17.98 21.38
C PRO A 361 -10.18 18.92 21.15
N GLY A 362 -11.04 19.07 22.17
CA GLY A 362 -12.15 20.03 22.18
C GLY A 362 -13.52 19.38 22.40
N PRO A 363 -14.47 20.10 23.03
CA PRO A 363 -15.80 19.58 23.36
C PRO A 363 -16.64 19.29 22.10
N GLU A 364 -16.49 20.08 21.04
CA GLU A 364 -17.18 19.85 19.76
C GLU A 364 -16.71 18.55 19.10
N ILE A 365 -15.41 18.26 19.18
CA ILE A 365 -14.84 17.00 18.66
C ILE A 365 -15.27 15.83 19.54
N SER A 366 -15.38 16.01 20.85
CA SER A 366 -15.91 14.97 21.75
C SER A 366 -17.36 14.62 21.40
N ALA A 367 -18.23 15.61 21.18
CA ALA A 367 -19.62 15.38 20.76
C ALA A 367 -19.69 14.70 19.38
N LEU A 368 -18.85 15.12 18.42
CA LEU A 368 -18.77 14.47 17.11
C LEU A 368 -18.35 12.99 17.21
N ARG A 369 -17.38 12.68 18.09
CA ARG A 369 -16.93 11.31 18.32
C ARG A 369 -17.99 10.43 18.97
N GLU A 370 -18.79 10.97 19.88
CA GLU A 370 -19.91 10.25 20.50
C GLU A 370 -20.91 9.82 19.42
N LEU A 371 -21.37 10.77 18.61
CA LEU A 371 -22.26 10.48 17.48
C LEU A 371 -21.64 9.49 16.47
N PHE A 372 -20.37 9.68 16.11
CA PHE A 372 -19.69 8.77 15.19
C PHE A 372 -19.53 7.36 15.79
N GLY A 373 -19.29 7.27 17.10
CA GLY A 373 -19.25 6.01 17.84
C GLY A 373 -20.60 5.27 17.79
N ASP A 374 -21.71 5.97 17.97
CA ASP A 374 -23.05 5.39 17.85
C ASP A 374 -23.31 4.84 16.43
N LEU A 375 -22.87 5.57 15.40
CA LEU A 375 -22.95 5.11 14.01
C LEU A 375 -22.11 3.85 13.78
N LEU A 376 -20.89 3.78 14.33
CA LEU A 376 -20.05 2.57 14.30
C LEU A 376 -20.69 1.39 15.07
N GLY A 377 -21.68 1.66 15.92
CA GLY A 377 -22.57 0.68 16.52
C GLY A 377 -23.43 -0.09 15.51
N THR A 378 -23.54 0.36 14.26
CA THR A 378 -24.31 -0.34 13.21
C THR A 378 -23.39 -1.17 12.30
N ASP A 379 -23.71 -2.45 12.10
CA ASP A 379 -22.85 -3.37 11.32
C ASP A 379 -22.61 -2.90 9.87
N GLY A 380 -23.60 -2.26 9.23
CA GLY A 380 -23.45 -1.70 7.89
C GLY A 380 -22.42 -0.57 7.83
N VAL A 381 -22.42 0.33 8.82
CA VAL A 381 -21.45 1.44 8.92
C VAL A 381 -20.07 0.91 9.27
N LEU A 382 -19.99 -0.01 10.24
CA LEU A 382 -18.75 -0.67 10.62
C LEU A 382 -18.11 -1.38 9.41
N ARG A 383 -18.91 -2.10 8.63
CA ARG A 383 -18.47 -2.74 7.37
C ARG A 383 -17.96 -1.71 6.37
N GLY A 384 -18.71 -0.62 6.14
CA GLY A 384 -18.28 0.44 5.23
C GLY A 384 -16.95 1.09 5.62
N ILE A 385 -16.71 1.34 6.90
CA ILE A 385 -15.42 1.87 7.40
C ILE A 385 -14.31 0.83 7.25
N ALA A 386 -14.59 -0.44 7.53
CA ALA A 386 -13.61 -1.50 7.36
C ALA A 386 -13.23 -1.73 5.89
N GLU A 387 -14.19 -1.64 4.96
CA GLU A 387 -13.97 -1.69 3.51
C GLU A 387 -13.19 -0.47 2.98
N LEU A 388 -13.46 0.72 3.52
CA LEU A 388 -12.69 1.95 3.26
C LEU A 388 -11.22 1.80 3.68
N LEU A 389 -10.98 1.32 4.90
CA LEU A 389 -9.62 1.08 5.41
C LEU A 389 -8.90 -0.05 4.66
N HIS A 390 -9.66 -1.04 4.19
CA HIS A 390 -9.14 -2.14 3.41
C HIS A 390 -8.77 -1.72 1.98
N GLY A 391 -9.55 -0.81 1.39
CA GLY A 391 -9.46 -0.39 -0.01
C GLY A 391 -10.41 -1.15 -0.95
N SER A 392 -11.31 -2.00 -0.44
CA SER A 392 -12.27 -2.77 -1.27
C SER A 392 -13.39 -1.91 -1.85
N ASP A 393 -13.56 -0.70 -1.33
CA ASP A 393 -14.45 0.30 -1.89
C ASP A 393 -13.89 0.99 -3.15
N VAL A 394 -12.60 0.78 -3.45
CA VAL A 394 -11.98 1.20 -4.69
C VAL A 394 -12.46 0.31 -5.83
N ARG A 395 -12.99 0.96 -6.87
CA ARG A 395 -13.30 0.33 -8.15
C ARG A 395 -12.72 1.15 -9.28
N TYR A 396 -11.90 0.51 -10.11
CA TYR A 396 -11.41 1.13 -11.33
C TYR A 396 -12.49 1.16 -12.39
N ASP A 397 -12.51 2.23 -13.17
CA ASP A 397 -13.34 2.30 -14.35
C ASP A 397 -12.78 1.39 -15.44
N MET A 398 -13.62 0.46 -15.91
CA MET A 398 -13.29 -0.52 -16.94
C MET A 398 -14.11 -0.28 -18.22
N ASP A 399 -14.74 0.89 -18.37
CA ASP A 399 -15.60 1.34 -19.49
C ASP A 399 -16.79 0.41 -19.81
N GLY A 400 -17.48 -0.05 -18.76
CA GLY A 400 -18.72 -0.83 -18.89
C GLY A 400 -19.96 0.04 -18.66
N ALA A 401 -20.92 0.01 -19.58
CA ALA A 401 -22.21 0.71 -19.39
C ALA A 401 -23.04 0.12 -18.23
N ARG A 402 -22.91 -1.20 -18.00
CA ARG A 402 -23.49 -1.93 -16.86
C ARG A 402 -22.48 -3.01 -16.42
N PRO A 403 -21.42 -2.63 -15.71
CA PRO A 403 -20.37 -3.56 -15.37
C PRO A 403 -20.88 -4.55 -14.32
N HIS A 404 -20.45 -5.81 -14.43
CA HIS A 404 -20.70 -6.82 -13.39
C HIS A 404 -20.18 -6.33 -12.03
N PRO A 405 -20.81 -6.66 -10.89
CA PRO A 405 -20.39 -6.19 -9.56
C PRO A 405 -18.95 -6.54 -9.15
N LEU A 406 -18.27 -7.47 -9.82
CA LEU A 406 -16.84 -7.74 -9.57
C LEU A 406 -15.90 -6.86 -10.41
N THR A 407 -16.37 -6.34 -11.54
CA THR A 407 -15.56 -5.56 -12.48
C THR A 407 -15.02 -4.30 -11.81
N GLY A 408 -13.73 -4.03 -12.02
CA GLY A 408 -13.03 -2.90 -11.41
C GLY A 408 -12.56 -3.14 -9.98
N GLY A 409 -12.98 -4.23 -9.32
CA GLY A 409 -12.55 -4.59 -7.97
C GLY A 409 -11.41 -5.61 -7.96
N LEU A 410 -10.83 -5.80 -6.78
CA LEU A 410 -9.87 -6.90 -6.53
C LEU A 410 -10.58 -8.25 -6.67
N ALA A 411 -9.98 -9.19 -7.40
CA ALA A 411 -10.56 -10.50 -7.60
C ALA A 411 -10.74 -11.24 -6.26
N PRO A 412 -11.88 -11.88 -6.00
CA PRO A 412 -12.03 -12.71 -4.81
C PRO A 412 -11.12 -13.94 -4.88
N ASP A 413 -10.55 -14.36 -3.75
CA ASP A 413 -9.77 -15.59 -3.69
C ASP A 413 -10.69 -16.83 -3.61
N LEU A 414 -11.20 -17.25 -4.77
CA LEU A 414 -12.11 -18.38 -4.84
C LEU A 414 -11.34 -19.70 -4.71
N PRO A 415 -11.84 -20.68 -3.93
CA PRO A 415 -11.38 -22.06 -4.03
C PRO A 415 -11.84 -22.65 -5.37
N LEU A 416 -10.93 -23.33 -6.06
CA LEU A 416 -11.12 -23.82 -7.42
C LEU A 416 -10.79 -25.32 -7.50
N VAL A 417 -11.60 -26.07 -8.24
CA VAL A 417 -11.30 -27.44 -8.64
C VAL A 417 -11.04 -27.45 -10.14
N THR A 418 -9.86 -27.89 -10.54
CA THR A 418 -9.44 -28.05 -11.94
C THR A 418 -9.21 -29.52 -12.25
N ASP A 419 -9.03 -29.87 -13.53
CA ASP A 419 -8.61 -31.22 -13.94
C ASP A 419 -7.29 -31.66 -13.29
N GLY A 420 -6.43 -30.69 -12.93
CA GLY A 420 -5.15 -30.91 -12.25
C GLY A 420 -5.23 -30.95 -10.71
N GLY A 421 -6.43 -30.87 -10.13
CA GLY A 421 -6.66 -30.89 -8.69
C GLY A 421 -7.15 -29.55 -8.11
N THR A 422 -7.09 -29.44 -6.78
CA THR A 422 -7.59 -28.27 -6.04
C THR A 422 -6.58 -27.13 -6.00
N THR A 423 -7.06 -25.91 -6.24
CA THR A 423 -6.27 -24.68 -6.22
C THR A 423 -7.14 -23.51 -5.75
N ARG A 424 -6.66 -22.29 -5.92
CA ARG A 424 -7.38 -21.05 -5.65
C ARG A 424 -6.89 -19.92 -6.54
N VAL A 425 -7.68 -18.86 -6.70
CA VAL A 425 -7.34 -17.71 -7.55
C VAL A 425 -5.96 -17.14 -7.20
N ALA A 426 -5.62 -17.04 -5.92
CA ALA A 426 -4.31 -16.54 -5.51
C ALA A 426 -3.13 -17.27 -6.17
N ARG A 427 -3.19 -18.60 -6.23
CA ARG A 427 -2.12 -19.43 -6.82
C ARG A 427 -2.00 -19.22 -8.33
N LEU A 428 -3.11 -18.99 -9.03
CA LEU A 428 -3.11 -18.69 -10.46
C LEU A 428 -2.40 -17.36 -10.76
N LEU A 429 -2.40 -16.42 -9.80
CA LEU A 429 -1.84 -15.08 -9.98
C LEU A 429 -0.37 -14.94 -9.57
N HIS A 430 0.26 -15.98 -9.01
CA HIS A 430 1.65 -15.94 -8.52
C HIS A 430 2.65 -15.49 -9.59
N ALA A 431 2.41 -15.84 -10.85
CA ALA A 431 3.26 -15.46 -11.99
C ALA A 431 3.06 -14.02 -12.47
N ALA A 432 2.12 -13.26 -11.87
CA ALA A 432 1.71 -11.93 -12.31
C ALA A 432 1.31 -11.88 -13.79
N ARG A 433 0.71 -12.97 -14.30
CA ARG A 433 0.12 -13.05 -15.65
C ARG A 433 -1.39 -12.79 -15.56
N PRO A 434 -2.00 -12.20 -16.61
CA PRO A 434 -3.45 -12.13 -16.70
C PRO A 434 -4.06 -13.53 -16.80
N VAL A 435 -5.23 -13.70 -16.18
CA VAL A 435 -5.95 -14.98 -16.15
C VAL A 435 -7.36 -14.79 -16.68
N VAL A 436 -7.76 -15.60 -17.66
CA VAL A 436 -9.17 -15.84 -18.00
C VAL A 436 -9.61 -17.09 -17.24
N LEU A 437 -10.57 -16.91 -16.33
CA LEU A 437 -11.12 -17.98 -15.51
C LEU A 437 -12.53 -18.30 -16.00
N ASP A 438 -12.70 -19.50 -16.55
CA ASP A 438 -14.00 -20.08 -16.91
C ASP A 438 -14.53 -20.91 -15.74
N LEU A 439 -15.59 -20.41 -15.10
CA LEU A 439 -16.22 -21.01 -13.92
C LEU A 439 -17.47 -21.85 -14.27
N ALA A 440 -17.83 -21.89 -15.55
CA ALA A 440 -19.07 -22.49 -16.04
C ALA A 440 -18.84 -23.59 -17.09
N GLY A 441 -17.59 -23.86 -17.48
CA GLY A 441 -17.24 -24.88 -18.46
C GLY A 441 -17.69 -24.51 -19.89
N ARG A 442 -17.62 -23.22 -20.23
CA ARG A 442 -18.13 -22.68 -21.50
C ARG A 442 -17.05 -22.68 -22.57
N SER A 443 -17.24 -23.46 -23.63
CA SER A 443 -16.30 -23.51 -24.76
C SER A 443 -16.07 -22.14 -25.40
N CYS A 444 -17.10 -21.28 -25.44
CA CYS A 444 -17.03 -19.94 -26.01
C CYS A 444 -15.98 -19.04 -25.34
N VAL A 445 -15.72 -19.22 -24.03
CA VAL A 445 -14.73 -18.46 -23.26
C VAL A 445 -13.33 -18.81 -23.73
N ARG A 446 -13.05 -20.12 -23.81
CA ARG A 446 -11.76 -20.63 -24.29
C ARG A 446 -11.52 -20.19 -25.74
N GLU A 447 -12.48 -20.41 -26.63
CA GLU A 447 -12.42 -20.01 -28.04
C GLU A 447 -12.20 -18.51 -28.24
N ALA A 448 -12.83 -17.67 -27.41
CA ALA A 448 -12.66 -16.23 -27.45
C ALA A 448 -11.23 -15.78 -27.11
N ALA A 449 -10.60 -16.47 -26.15
CA ALA A 449 -9.29 -16.10 -25.59
C ALA A 449 -8.09 -16.77 -26.28
N LEU A 450 -8.30 -17.78 -27.13
CA LEU A 450 -7.23 -18.49 -27.87
C LEU A 450 -6.17 -17.55 -28.50
N PRO A 451 -6.54 -16.43 -29.15
CA PRO A 451 -5.57 -15.52 -29.77
C PRO A 451 -4.65 -14.76 -28.79
N TRP A 452 -4.86 -14.89 -27.46
CA TRP A 452 -4.08 -14.22 -26.43
C TRP A 452 -3.24 -15.16 -25.57
N THR A 453 -3.17 -16.45 -25.91
CA THR A 453 -2.47 -17.49 -25.12
C THR A 453 -0.98 -17.22 -24.93
N ASP A 454 -0.36 -16.39 -25.77
CA ASP A 454 1.02 -15.92 -25.59
C ASP A 454 1.19 -15.05 -24.33
N ARG A 455 0.13 -14.38 -23.90
CA ARG A 455 0.13 -13.38 -22.83
C ARG A 455 -0.82 -13.68 -21.68
N VAL A 456 -1.89 -14.43 -21.91
CA VAL A 456 -2.99 -14.65 -20.97
C VAL A 456 -3.16 -16.15 -20.72
N ASP A 457 -3.27 -16.52 -19.45
CA ASP A 457 -3.49 -17.91 -19.06
C ASP A 457 -5.00 -18.19 -19.02
N ILE A 458 -5.45 -19.27 -19.66
CA ILE A 458 -6.86 -19.68 -19.69
C ILE A 458 -7.02 -20.87 -18.75
N VAL A 459 -7.89 -20.73 -17.75
CA VAL A 459 -8.13 -21.74 -16.73
C VAL A 459 -9.62 -22.06 -16.69
N SER A 460 -9.97 -23.32 -16.92
CA SER A 460 -11.31 -23.84 -16.63
C SER A 460 -11.30 -24.47 -15.25
N ALA A 461 -12.25 -24.08 -14.41
CA ALA A 461 -12.35 -24.56 -13.04
C ALA A 461 -13.80 -24.54 -12.56
N HIS A 462 -14.15 -25.42 -11.64
CA HIS A 462 -15.39 -25.28 -10.89
C HIS A 462 -15.11 -24.54 -9.58
N PRO A 463 -15.83 -23.45 -9.28
CA PRO A 463 -15.79 -22.90 -7.93
C PRO A 463 -16.38 -23.95 -6.98
N GLY A 464 -15.95 -23.95 -5.72
CA GLY A 464 -16.61 -24.73 -4.67
C GLY A 464 -18.04 -24.22 -4.41
N GLU A 465 -18.36 -23.88 -3.17
CA GLU A 465 -19.64 -23.22 -2.87
C GLU A 465 -19.64 -21.76 -3.35
N GLY A 466 -20.74 -21.34 -4.00
CA GLY A 466 -20.95 -19.96 -4.43
C GLY A 466 -20.20 -19.60 -5.72
N ARG A 467 -20.93 -19.52 -6.84
CA ARG A 467 -20.39 -19.03 -8.13
C ARG A 467 -20.79 -17.55 -8.33
N PRO A 468 -19.87 -16.58 -8.14
CA PRO A 468 -20.21 -15.17 -8.25
C PRO A 468 -20.27 -14.66 -9.71
N ALA A 469 -19.73 -15.42 -10.67
CA ALA A 469 -19.73 -15.12 -12.10
C ALA A 469 -19.52 -16.43 -12.91
N ASP A 470 -19.95 -16.47 -14.16
CA ASP A 470 -19.66 -17.59 -15.07
C ASP A 470 -18.22 -17.51 -15.61
N SER A 471 -17.67 -16.32 -15.74
CA SER A 471 -16.30 -16.12 -16.21
C SER A 471 -15.71 -14.82 -15.71
N LEU A 472 -14.40 -14.78 -15.51
CA LEU A 472 -13.64 -13.60 -15.09
C LEU A 472 -12.42 -13.39 -16.00
N LEU A 473 -12.11 -12.13 -16.33
CA LEU A 473 -10.79 -11.72 -16.81
C LEU A 473 -10.10 -10.94 -15.70
N ILE A 474 -9.01 -11.49 -15.17
CA ILE A 474 -8.24 -10.94 -14.06
C ILE A 474 -6.92 -10.40 -14.62
N ARG A 475 -6.62 -9.14 -14.32
CA ARG A 475 -5.37 -8.47 -14.69
C ARG A 475 -4.18 -8.97 -13.85
N PRO A 476 -2.93 -8.73 -14.30
CA PRO A 476 -1.73 -9.03 -13.51
C PRO A 476 -1.75 -8.47 -12.09
N ASP A 477 -2.34 -7.30 -11.88
CA ASP A 477 -2.50 -6.64 -10.57
C ASP A 477 -3.67 -7.16 -9.74
N ALA A 478 -4.27 -8.29 -10.15
CA ALA A 478 -5.38 -8.98 -9.53
C ALA A 478 -6.74 -8.25 -9.57
N TYR A 479 -6.87 -7.19 -10.36
CA TYR A 479 -8.16 -6.54 -10.59
C TYR A 479 -8.96 -7.22 -11.70
N VAL A 480 -10.27 -7.35 -11.51
CA VAL A 480 -11.17 -7.93 -12.52
C VAL A 480 -11.43 -6.90 -13.62
N ALA A 481 -10.88 -7.14 -14.81
CA ALA A 481 -11.09 -6.29 -15.99
C ALA A 481 -12.47 -6.51 -16.64
N TRP A 482 -13.02 -7.71 -16.54
CA TRP A 482 -14.31 -8.09 -17.10
C TRP A 482 -14.86 -9.33 -16.39
N ALA A 483 -16.19 -9.46 -16.31
CA ALA A 483 -16.85 -10.63 -15.77
C ALA A 483 -18.22 -10.85 -16.44
N ALA A 484 -18.58 -12.11 -16.68
CA ALA A 484 -19.89 -12.51 -17.17
C ALA A 484 -20.79 -12.99 -16.01
N PRO A 485 -22.01 -12.46 -15.84
CA PRO A 485 -22.96 -12.99 -14.86
C PRO A 485 -23.42 -14.40 -15.24
N PRO A 486 -23.94 -15.18 -14.27
CA PRO A 486 -24.56 -16.47 -14.54
C PRO A 486 -25.66 -16.40 -15.60
N GLY A 487 -25.56 -17.26 -16.62
CA GLY A 487 -26.60 -17.42 -17.65
C GLY A 487 -26.59 -16.40 -18.78
N GLU A 488 -25.57 -15.55 -18.88
CA GLU A 488 -25.38 -14.65 -20.03
C GLU A 488 -25.19 -15.47 -21.33
N ALA A 489 -25.64 -14.98 -22.50
CA ALA A 489 -25.57 -15.75 -23.74
C ALA A 489 -24.12 -15.93 -24.27
N ASP A 490 -23.82 -17.05 -24.94
CA ASP A 490 -22.45 -17.38 -25.39
C ASP A 490 -21.84 -16.30 -26.29
N ASP A 491 -22.63 -15.72 -27.20
CA ASP A 491 -22.17 -14.68 -28.11
C ASP A 491 -21.84 -13.37 -27.36
N GLN A 492 -22.65 -13.02 -26.35
CA GLN A 492 -22.40 -11.84 -25.50
C GLN A 492 -21.14 -12.01 -24.66
N VAL A 493 -20.93 -13.20 -24.10
CA VAL A 493 -19.72 -13.58 -23.37
C VAL A 493 -18.50 -13.50 -24.28
N ARG A 494 -18.56 -14.10 -25.48
CA ARG A 494 -17.46 -14.09 -26.45
C ARG A 494 -17.07 -12.67 -26.83
N ASP A 495 -18.05 -11.83 -27.15
CA ASP A 495 -17.80 -10.46 -27.59
C ASP A 495 -17.32 -9.56 -26.43
N GLY A 496 -17.90 -9.72 -25.24
CA GLY A 496 -17.48 -9.01 -24.03
C GLY A 496 -16.04 -9.31 -23.67
N LEU A 497 -15.68 -10.59 -23.64
CA LEU A 497 -14.33 -11.05 -23.34
C LEU A 497 -13.32 -10.58 -24.39
N ARG A 498 -13.62 -10.69 -25.69
CA ARG A 498 -12.72 -10.21 -26.76
C ARG A 498 -12.47 -8.71 -26.69
N ARG A 499 -13.50 -7.91 -26.40
CA ARG A 499 -13.34 -6.45 -26.19
C ARG A 499 -12.42 -6.17 -25.01
N ALA A 500 -12.62 -6.86 -23.88
CA ALA A 500 -11.80 -6.68 -22.68
C ALA A 500 -10.34 -7.11 -22.92
N LEU A 501 -10.11 -8.27 -23.53
CA LEU A 501 -8.77 -8.73 -23.91
C LEU A 501 -8.06 -7.75 -24.84
N THR A 502 -8.78 -7.24 -25.85
CA THR A 502 -8.22 -6.26 -26.79
C THR A 502 -7.83 -4.96 -26.10
N ARG A 503 -8.70 -4.45 -25.22
CA ARG A 503 -8.46 -3.22 -24.46
C ARG A 503 -7.24 -3.32 -23.55
N TRP A 504 -7.12 -4.41 -22.80
CA TRP A 504 -6.12 -4.53 -21.73
C TRP A 504 -4.81 -5.17 -22.20
N PHE A 505 -4.84 -6.03 -23.23
CA PHE A 505 -3.69 -6.82 -23.68
C PHE A 505 -3.39 -6.71 -25.18
N GLY A 506 -4.13 -5.89 -25.92
CA GLY A 506 -3.88 -5.56 -27.32
C GLY A 506 -4.54 -6.56 -28.25
N ALA A 507 -4.31 -6.45 -29.56
CA ALA A 507 -4.89 -7.39 -30.52
C ALA A 507 -4.45 -8.84 -30.26
N GLY A 508 -5.37 -9.77 -30.50
CA GLY A 508 -5.08 -11.21 -30.55
C GLY A 508 -4.19 -11.54 -31.73
N ARG A 509 -3.38 -12.59 -31.59
CA ARG A 509 -2.46 -13.10 -32.61
C ARG A 509 -2.89 -14.44 -33.16
#